data_AF-A0A4Q3CJ89-F1
#
_entry.id   AF-A0A4Q3CJ89-F1
#
_cell.length_a   1.000
_cell.length_b   1.000
_cell.length_c   1.000
_cell.angle_alpha   90.00
_cell.angle_beta   90.00
_cell.angle_gamma   90.00
#
_symmetry.space_group_name_H-M   'P 1'
#
loop_
_entity.id
_entity.type
_entity.pdbx_description
1 polymer ?
#
loop_
_entity_poly.entity_id
_entity_poly.type
_entity_poly.pdbx_seq_one_letter_code
_entity_poly.pdbx_strand_id
1 'polypeptide(L)' 'MRKFIRIARDTRGATAIEYGLIAALIAVAAITAMSALGNQLTTTFSNVSNNMKAS' A
#
# COMPACT_ATOMS: atom_id res chain seq x y z
N MET A 1 -31.87 3.76 -27.84
CA MET A 1 -30.79 4.79 -27.80
C MET A 1 -30.54 5.44 -26.44
N ARG A 2 -31.54 5.66 -25.56
CA ARG A 2 -31.33 6.39 -24.27
C ARG A 2 -30.32 5.75 -23.30
N LYS A 3 -30.15 4.42 -23.31
CA LYS A 3 -29.19 3.72 -22.43
C LYS A 3 -27.73 4.05 -22.78
N PHE A 4 -27.37 4.13 -24.06
CA PHE A 4 -26.00 4.44 -24.51
C PHE A 4 -25.58 5.88 -24.15
N ILE A 5 -26.50 6.84 -24.25
CA ILE A 5 -26.26 8.24 -23.86
C ILE A 5 -26.04 8.38 -22.35
N ARG A 6 -26.70 7.54 -21.54
CA ARG A 6 -26.55 7.53 -20.09
C ARG A 6 -25.20 6.97 -19.65
N ILE A 7 -24.70 5.92 -20.32
CA ILE A 7 -23.36 5.36 -20.07
C ILE A 7 -22.28 6.37 -20.48
N ALA A 8 -22.44 7.04 -21.63
CA ALA A 8 -21.51 8.06 -22.10
C ALA A 8 -21.45 9.33 -21.21
N ARG A 9 -22.45 9.56 -20.36
CA ARG A 9 -22.50 10.66 -19.38
C ARG A 9 -22.09 10.24 -17.96
N ASP A 10 -21.76 8.97 -17.74
CA ASP A 10 -21.43 8.47 -16.42
C ASP A 10 -19.95 8.76 -16.09
N THR A 11 -19.72 9.66 -15.13
CA THR A 11 -18.38 10.06 -14.67
C THR A 11 -17.85 9.18 -13.54
N ARG A 12 -18.63 8.21 -13.03
CA ARG A 12 -18.23 7.35 -11.91
C ARG A 12 -16.93 6.58 -12.19
N GLY A 13 -16.72 6.18 -13.44
CA GLY A 13 -15.47 5.54 -13.88
C GLY A 13 -14.27 6.48 -13.84
N ALA A 14 -14.45 7.75 -14.21
CA ALA A 14 -13.40 8.76 -14.11
C ALA A 14 -13.04 9.05 -12.64
N THR A 15 -14.03 9.18 -11.76
CA THR A 15 -13.78 9.35 -10.32
C THR A 15 -13.12 8.12 -9.70
N ALA A 16 -13.43 6.91 -10.18
CA ALA A 16 -12.80 5.68 -9.70
C ALA A 16 -11.31 5.63 -10.05
N ILE A 17 -10.89 6.20 -11.17
CA ILE A 17 -9.46 6.29 -11.56
C ILE A 17 -8.73 7.30 -10.66
N GLU A 18 -9.36 8.43 -10.32
CA GLU A 18 -8.77 9.43 -9.42
C GLU A 18 -8.54 8.86 -8.01
N TYR A 19 -9.57 8.27 -7.40
CA TYR A 19 -9.44 7.62 -6.10
C TYR A 19 -8.56 6.36 -6.17
N GLY A 20 -8.56 5.65 -7.30
CA GLY A 20 -7.68 4.51 -7.54
C GLY A 20 -6.21 4.88 -7.53
N LEU A 21 -5.84 6.02 -8.14
CA LEU A 21 -4.47 6.53 -8.13
C LEU A 21 -4.03 6.93 -6.72
N ILE A 22 -4.89 7.63 -5.96
CA ILE A 22 -4.60 8.01 -4.57
C ILE A 22 -4.41 6.76 -3.71
N ALA A 23 -5.30 5.78 -3.84
CA ALA A 23 -5.21 4.52 -3.12
C ALA A 23 -3.92 3.75 -3.46
N ALA A 24 -3.51 3.75 -4.73
CA ALA A 24 -2.26 3.13 -5.15
C ALA A 24 -1.03 3.81 -4.51
N LEU A 25 -0.99 5.15 -4.46
CA LEU A 25 0.09 5.89 -3.80
C LEU A 25 0.18 5.62 -2.30
N ILE A 26 -0.97 5.59 -1.62
CA ILE A 26 -1.03 5.24 -0.19
C ILE A 26 -0.55 3.80 0.04
N ALA A 27 -0.99 2.86 -0.81
CA ALA A 27 -0.58 1.47 -0.71
C ALA A 27 0.93 1.30 -0.87
N VAL A 28 1.54 1.96 -1.85
CA VAL A 28 3.00 1.93 -2.05
C VAL A 28 3.73 2.48 -0.82
N ALA A 29 3.31 3.64 -0.30
CA ALA A 29 3.91 4.23 0.89
C ALA A 29 3.80 3.31 2.11
N ALA A 30 2.63 2.68 2.31
CA ALA A 30 2.41 1.72 3.39
C ALA A 30 3.32 0.49 3.27
N ILE A 31 3.45 -0.09 2.06
CA ILE A 31 4.34 -1.24 1.81
C ILE A 31 5.79 -0.88 2.13
N THR A 32 6.26 0.29 1.72
CA THR A 32 7.62 0.77 2.01
C THR A 32 7.84 0.93 3.51
N ALA A 33 6.90 1.58 4.22
CA ALA A 33 7.00 1.77 5.66
C ALA A 33 7.00 0.44 6.43
N MET A 34 6.11 -0.50 6.05
CA MET A 34 6.05 -1.82 6.67
C MET A 34 7.30 -2.65 6.39
N SER A 35 7.88 -2.55 5.19
CA SER A 35 9.15 -3.24 4.88
C SER A 35 10.31 -2.72 5.73
N ALA A 36 10.43 -1.39 5.87
CA ALA A 36 11.44 -0.78 6.72
C ALA A 36 11.28 -1.17 8.20
N LEU A 37 10.04 -1.18 8.69
CA LEU A 37 9.72 -1.63 10.05
C LEU A 37 10.07 -3.11 10.25
N GLY A 38 9.71 -3.97 9.29
CA GLY A 38 10.03 -5.39 9.31
C GLY A 38 11.54 -5.63 9.42
N ASN A 39 12.33 -4.93 8.61
CA ASN A 39 13.79 -5.00 8.67
C ASN A 39 14.33 -4.59 10.04
N GLN A 40 13.84 -3.48 10.60
CA GLN A 40 14.28 -3.01 11.92
C GLN A 40 13.93 -4.00 13.04
N LEU A 41 12.74 -4.62 12.98
CA LEU A 41 12.35 -5.68 13.91
C LEU A 41 13.27 -6.88 13.77
N THR A 42 13.52 -7.36 12.55
CA THR A 42 14.46 -8.46 12.30
C THR A 42 15.83 -8.16 12.87
N THR A 43 16.40 -6.98 12.59
CA THR A 43 17.69 -6.56 13.15
C THR A 43 17.68 -6.57 14.68
N THR A 44 16.62 -6.02 15.29
CA THR A 44 16.49 -5.98 16.76
C THR A 44 16.48 -7.38 17.36
N PHE A 45 15.65 -8.29 16.83
CA PHE A 45 15.56 -9.65 17.33
C PHE A 45 16.82 -10.48 17.04
N SER A 46 17.46 -10.27 15.88
CA SER A 46 18.76 -10.88 15.58
C SER A 46 19.83 -10.43 16.56
N ASN A 47 19.87 -9.13 16.90
CA ASN A 47 20.81 -8.62 17.89
C ASN A 47 20.57 -9.26 19.26
N VAL A 48 19.32 -9.32 19.72
CA VAL A 48 18.97 -9.99 20.98
C VAL A 48 19.42 -11.46 20.95
N SER A 49 19.08 -12.20 19.88
CA SER A 49 19.46 -13.61 19.73
C SER A 49 20.97 -13.80 19.76
N ASN A 50 21.73 -12.92 19.10
CA ASN A 50 23.19 -13.00 19.06
C ASN A 50 23.82 -12.73 20.44
N ASN A 51 23.31 -11.74 21.17
CA ASN A 51 23.78 -11.45 22.53
C ASN A 51 23.48 -12.59 23.50
N MET A 52 22.31 -13.22 23.37
CA MET A 52 21.95 -14.40 24.17
C MET A 52 22.83 -15.61 23.88
N LYS A 53 23.33 -15.77 22.64
CA LYS A 53 24.24 -16.87 22.27
C LYS A 53 25.70 -16.62 22.69
N ALA A 54 26.08 -15.35 22.84
CA ALA A 54 27.41 -14.95 23.25
C ALA A 54 27.63 -14.97 24.77
N SER A 55 26.54 -15.05 25.55
CA SER A 55 26.53 -15.24 27.00
C SER A 55 26.44 -16.73 27.36
#